data_AF-A0A943L0M2-F1
#
_entry.id   AF-A0A943L0M2-F1
#
_cell.length_a   1.000
_cell.length_b   1.000
_cell.length_c   1.000
_cell.angle_alpha   90.00
_cell.angle_beta   90.00
_cell.angle_gamma   90.00
#
_symmetry.space_group_name_H-M   'P 1'
#
loop_
_entity.id
_entity.type
_entity.pdbx_description
1 polymer ?
#
loop_
_entity_poly.entity_id
_entity_poly.type
_entity_poly.pdbx_seq_one_letter_code
_entity_poly.pdbx_strand_id
1 'polypeptide(L)'
;MTNSEITIAVITALISGLVATVINNIYYSREQKRQLKRELIKNILGYAYEMTGKYESNEYNIIKYLNQIYIIFNDSEEVMEAATIYKSYPTNENFITMIKRMCDDAKIKYNKINDSFIDSPFMMNK
;
A
#
# COMPACT_ATOMS: atom_id res chain seq x y z
N MET A 1 5.24 -6.43 52.93
CA MET A 1 5.77 -7.01 51.69
C MET A 1 7.07 -7.71 52.00
N THR A 2 7.18 -8.98 51.62
CA THR A 2 8.42 -9.74 51.76
C THR A 2 9.37 -9.44 50.59
N ASN A 3 10.68 -9.61 50.78
CA ASN A 3 11.66 -9.39 49.71
C ASN A 3 11.35 -10.24 48.45
N SER A 4 10.79 -11.44 48.64
CA SER A 4 10.37 -12.32 47.55
C SER A 4 9.22 -11.74 46.72
N GLU A 5 8.24 -11.08 47.35
CA GLU A 5 7.13 -10.42 46.64
C GLU A 5 7.64 -9.25 45.78
N ILE A 6 8.61 -8.49 46.29
CA ILE A 6 9.25 -7.40 45.53
C ILE A 6 9.97 -7.96 44.31
N THR A 7 10.78 -9.02 44.48
CA THR A 7 11.50 -9.65 43.37
C THR A 7 10.56 -10.19 42.30
N ILE A 8 9.47 -10.87 42.70
CA ILE A 8 8.47 -11.38 41.75
C ILE A 8 7.79 -10.24 41.01
N ALA A 9 7.39 -9.17 41.70
CA ALA A 9 6.77 -8.01 41.07
C ALA A 9 7.68 -7.36 40.03
N VAL A 10 8.97 -7.20 40.34
CA VAL A 10 9.98 -6.62 39.42
C VAL A 10 10.18 -7.52 38.20
N ILE A 11 10.36 -8.83 38.38
CA ILE A 11 10.53 -9.77 37.26
C ILE A 11 9.28 -9.77 36.36
N THR A 12 8.09 -9.77 36.97
CA THR A 12 6.83 -9.77 36.22
C THR A 12 6.66 -8.50 35.41
N ALA A 13 7.01 -7.33 35.98
CA ALA A 13 6.98 -6.05 35.27
C ALA A 13 7.96 -6.04 34.09
N LEU A 14 9.18 -6.57 34.26
CA LEU A 14 10.18 -6.67 33.20
C LEU A 14 9.72 -7.58 32.04
N ILE A 15 9.19 -8.76 32.35
CA ILE A 15 8.68 -9.69 31.33
C ILE A 15 7.50 -9.06 30.58
N SER A 16 6.58 -8.42 31.30
CA SER A 16 5.41 -7.75 30.71
C SER A 16 5.84 -6.63 29.76
N GLY A 17 6.82 -5.81 30.16
CA GLY A 17 7.39 -4.76 29.32
C GLY A 17 8.01 -5.33 28.05
N LEU A 18 8.81 -6.40 28.17
CA LEU A 18 9.46 -7.03 27.03
C LEU A 18 8.44 -7.60 26.03
N VAL A 19 7.44 -8.33 26.52
CA VAL A 19 6.38 -8.92 25.67
C VAL A 19 5.60 -7.82 24.95
N ALA A 20 5.22 -6.75 25.66
CA ALA A 20 4.52 -5.62 25.06
C ALA A 20 5.35 -4.95 23.96
N THR A 21 6.66 -4.74 24.19
CA THR A 21 7.56 -4.16 23.18
C THR A 21 7.64 -5.03 21.93
N VAL A 22 7.78 -6.35 22.08
CA VAL A 22 7.87 -7.27 20.92
C VAL A 22 6.58 -7.27 20.10
N ILE A 23 5.43 -7.37 20.76
CA ILE A 23 4.12 -7.34 20.08
C ILE A 23 3.93 -6.02 19.34
N ASN A 24 4.23 -4.90 20.00
CA ASN A 24 4.12 -3.57 19.40
C ASN A 24 5.04 -3.43 18.19
N ASN A 25 6.30 -3.88 18.28
CA ASN A 25 7.22 -3.78 17.16
C ASN A 25 6.70 -4.52 15.91
N ILE A 26 6.20 -5.75 16.09
CA ILE A 26 5.61 -6.54 15.00
C ILE A 26 4.39 -5.82 14.41
N TYR A 27 3.50 -5.31 15.26
CA TYR A 27 2.31 -4.60 14.83
C TYR A 27 2.66 -3.33 14.05
N TYR A 28 3.55 -2.49 14.58
CA TYR A 28 3.97 -1.25 13.94
C TYR A 28 4.71 -1.49 12.62
N SER A 29 5.58 -2.50 12.55
CA SER A 29 6.26 -2.87 11.31
C SER A 29 5.26 -3.26 10.21
N ARG A 30 4.25 -4.06 10.55
CA ARG A 30 3.18 -4.44 9.62
C ARG A 30 2.34 -3.24 9.18
N GLU A 31 1.96 -2.37 10.11
CA GLU A 31 1.16 -1.19 9.76
C GLU A 31 1.96 -0.18 8.93
N GLN A 32 3.24 0.02 9.20
CA GLN A 32 4.12 0.87 8.38
C GLN A 32 4.20 0.36 6.94
N LYS A 33 4.41 -0.94 6.73
CA LYS A 33 4.37 -1.54 5.39
C LYS A 33 3.02 -1.30 4.71
N ARG A 34 1.91 -1.48 5.43
CA ARG A 34 0.57 -1.25 4.89
C ARG A 34 0.33 0.23 4.55
N GLN A 35 0.86 1.16 5.35
CA GLN A 35 0.79 2.58 5.08
C GLN A 35 1.54 2.95 3.81
N LEU A 36 2.77 2.43 3.61
CA LEU A 36 3.54 2.64 2.39
C LEU A 36 2.79 2.13 1.14
N LYS A 37 2.19 0.94 1.23
CA LYS A 37 1.35 0.37 0.17
C LYS A 37 0.16 1.27 -0.18
N ARG A 38 -0.55 1.77 0.83
CA ARG A 38 -1.68 2.69 0.66
C ARG A 38 -1.27 4.04 0.08
N GLU A 39 -0.14 4.58 0.52
CA GLU A 39 0.40 5.82 0.02
C GLU A 39 0.78 5.69 -1.46
N LEU A 40 1.41 4.59 -1.85
CA LEU A 40 1.73 4.33 -3.25
C LEU A 40 0.46 4.26 -4.12
N ILE A 41 -0.57 3.52 -3.69
CA ILE A 41 -1.86 3.44 -4.40
C ILE A 41 -2.49 4.83 -4.56
N LYS A 42 -2.54 5.61 -3.46
CA LYS A 42 -3.05 6.99 -3.48
C LYS A 42 -2.30 7.85 -4.50
N ASN A 43 -0.98 7.73 -4.56
CA ASN A 43 -0.17 8.51 -5.49
C ASN A 43 -0.42 8.07 -6.94
N ILE A 44 -0.45 6.76 -7.24
CA ILE A 44 -0.74 6.27 -8.61
C ILE A 44 -2.11 6.78 -9.07
N LEU A 45 -3.16 6.63 -8.26
CA LEU A 45 -4.49 7.11 -8.60
C LEU A 45 -4.57 8.64 -8.68
N GLY A 46 -3.82 9.34 -7.83
CA GLY A 46 -3.71 10.81 -7.84
C GLY A 46 -3.12 11.34 -9.13
N TYR A 47 -2.23 10.59 -9.78
CA TYR A 47 -1.62 10.93 -11.08
C TYR A 47 -2.21 10.16 -12.27
N ALA A 48 -3.32 9.42 -12.09
CA ALA A 48 -3.96 8.67 -13.17
C ALA A 48 -4.44 9.57 -14.32
N TYR A 49 -4.72 10.86 -14.05
CA TYR A 49 -5.05 11.84 -15.08
C TYR A 49 -3.94 12.02 -16.12
N GLU A 50 -2.67 11.78 -15.76
CA GLU A 50 -1.53 11.87 -16.68
C GLU A 50 -1.55 10.77 -17.75
N MET A 51 -2.29 9.68 -17.52
CA MET A 51 -2.52 8.64 -18.53
C MET A 51 -3.61 9.00 -19.54
N THR A 52 -4.36 10.08 -19.27
CA THR A 52 -5.36 10.54 -20.22
C THR A 52 -4.66 11.28 -21.36
N GLY A 53 -5.06 11.06 -22.60
CA GLY A 53 -4.49 11.74 -23.77
C GLY A 53 -4.73 13.26 -23.83
N LYS A 54 -5.25 13.86 -22.74
CA LYS A 54 -5.51 15.30 -22.58
C LYS A 54 -4.44 15.98 -21.73
N TYR A 55 -3.52 15.23 -21.12
CA TYR A 55 -2.44 15.79 -20.32
C TYR A 55 -1.23 16.12 -21.20
N GLU A 56 -0.89 17.41 -21.28
CA GLU A 56 0.26 17.90 -22.05
C GLU A 56 1.37 18.34 -21.08
N SER A 57 2.32 17.45 -20.82
CA SER A 57 3.52 17.72 -20.01
C SER A 57 4.67 16.83 -20.46
N ASN A 58 5.90 17.28 -20.23
CA ASN A 58 7.12 16.49 -20.45
C ASN A 58 7.47 15.60 -19.24
N GLU A 59 6.75 15.75 -18.13
CA GLU A 59 6.99 14.99 -16.89
C GLU A 59 5.75 14.16 -16.54
N TYR A 60 5.95 12.84 -16.41
CA TYR A 60 4.92 11.88 -16.01
C TYR A 60 5.27 11.31 -14.64
N ASN A 61 4.74 11.92 -13.59
CA ASN A 61 4.90 11.46 -12.22
C ASN A 61 4.34 10.05 -12.01
N ILE A 62 3.32 9.66 -12.78
CA ILE A 62 2.74 8.34 -12.66
C ILE A 62 3.77 7.22 -12.93
N ILE A 63 4.70 7.41 -13.87
CA ILE A 63 5.74 6.42 -14.19
C ILE A 63 6.67 6.20 -12.98
N LYS A 64 7.01 7.27 -12.26
CA LYS A 64 7.80 7.20 -11.03
C LYS A 64 7.12 6.33 -9.96
N TYR A 65 5.80 6.45 -9.82
CA TYR A 65 5.06 5.64 -8.84
C TYR A 65 4.87 4.20 -9.32
N LEU A 66 4.60 3.96 -10.60
CA LEU A 66 4.53 2.60 -11.16
C LEU A 66 5.83 1.81 -10.93
N ASN A 67 6.99 2.46 -11.07
CA ASN A 67 8.28 1.81 -10.81
C ASN A 67 8.50 1.42 -9.34
N GLN A 68 7.83 2.08 -8.39
CA GLN A 68 7.95 1.74 -6.96
C GLN A 68 7.17 0.48 -6.57
N ILE A 69 6.26 0.00 -7.42
CA ILE A 69 5.46 -1.21 -7.16
C ILE A 69 6.37 -2.40 -6.86
N TYR A 70 7.42 -2.59 -7.65
CA TYR A 70 8.39 -3.69 -7.51
C TYR A 70 9.12 -3.71 -6.17
N ILE A 71 9.19 -2.58 -5.46
CA ILE A 71 9.86 -2.47 -4.16
C ILE A 71 8.82 -2.62 -3.05
N ILE A 72 7.71 -1.88 -3.15
CA ILE A 72 6.71 -1.76 -2.07
C ILE A 72 5.81 -3.00 -1.98
N PHE A 73 5.55 -3.68 -3.10
CA PHE A 73 4.70 -4.88 -3.19
C PHE A 73 5.50 -6.15 -3.55
N ASN A 74 6.82 -6.16 -3.34
CA ASN A 74 7.67 -7.30 -3.68
C ASN A 74 7.25 -8.62 -3.01
N ASP A 75 6.57 -8.53 -1.86
CA ASP A 75 6.10 -9.66 -1.06
C ASP A 75 4.72 -10.18 -1.49
N SER A 76 4.14 -9.58 -2.54
CA SER A 76 2.79 -9.87 -3.03
C SER A 76 2.83 -10.41 -4.45
N GLU A 77 2.89 -11.73 -4.58
CA GLU A 77 2.98 -12.42 -5.89
C GLU A 77 1.86 -11.99 -6.83
N GLU A 78 0.62 -11.89 -6.34
CA GLU A 78 -0.53 -11.46 -7.15
C GLU A 78 -0.37 -10.04 -7.71
N VAL A 79 0.22 -9.13 -6.94
CA VAL A 79 0.49 -7.75 -7.41
C VAL A 79 1.62 -7.75 -8.42
N MET A 80 2.69 -8.50 -8.16
CA MET A 80 3.84 -8.59 -9.04
C MET A 80 3.51 -9.19 -10.40
N GLU A 81 2.65 -10.21 -10.44
CA GLU A 81 2.11 -10.77 -11.66
C GLU A 81 1.29 -9.74 -12.43
N ALA A 82 0.31 -9.11 -11.77
CA ALA A 82 -0.54 -8.11 -12.42
C ALA A 82 0.25 -6.90 -12.94
N ALA A 83 1.26 -6.44 -12.19
CA ALA A 83 2.14 -5.35 -12.60
C ALA A 83 3.03 -5.73 -13.79
N THR A 84 3.49 -6.98 -13.85
CA THR A 84 4.24 -7.51 -14.99
C THR A 84 3.36 -7.58 -16.24
N ILE A 85 2.13 -8.09 -16.12
CA ILE A 85 1.16 -8.13 -17.22
C ILE A 85 0.88 -6.72 -17.74
N TYR A 86 0.59 -5.76 -16.86
CA TYR A 86 0.34 -4.37 -17.26
C TYR A 86 1.56 -3.74 -17.95
N LYS A 87 2.77 -3.98 -17.45
CA LYS A 87 4.01 -3.49 -18.07
C LYS A 87 4.21 -4.06 -19.48
N SER A 88 3.87 -5.32 -19.71
CA SER A 88 3.94 -5.97 -21.03
C SER A 88 2.81 -5.55 -21.97
N TYR A 89 1.61 -5.34 -21.42
CA TYR A 89 0.38 -5.06 -22.15
C TYR A 89 -0.40 -3.94 -21.46
N PRO A 90 -0.06 -2.66 -21.72
CA PRO A 90 -0.62 -1.51 -21.00
C PRO A 90 -2.03 -1.17 -21.49
N THR A 91 -3.02 -1.92 -21.00
CA THR A 91 -4.45 -1.66 -21.23
C THR A 91 -5.12 -1.15 -19.96
N ASN A 92 -6.25 -0.45 -20.10
CA ASN A 92 -7.03 0.03 -18.95
C ASN A 92 -7.50 -1.13 -18.07
N GLU A 93 -7.91 -2.25 -18.66
CA GLU A 93 -8.30 -3.46 -17.92
C GLU A 93 -7.15 -4.02 -17.07
N ASN A 94 -5.94 -4.11 -17.64
CA ASN A 94 -4.76 -4.57 -16.92
C ASN A 94 -4.34 -3.58 -15.83
N PHE A 95 -4.47 -2.27 -16.08
CA PHE A 95 -4.24 -1.24 -15.08
C PHE A 95 -5.21 -1.38 -13.90
N ILE A 96 -6.52 -1.49 -14.17
CA ILE A 96 -7.55 -1.68 -13.14
C ILE A 96 -7.30 -2.96 -12.35
N THR A 97 -6.96 -4.06 -13.03
CA THR A 97 -6.64 -5.33 -12.39
C THR A 97 -5.45 -5.20 -11.44
N MET A 98 -4.37 -4.56 -11.88
CA MET A 98 -3.20 -4.28 -11.03
C MET A 98 -3.59 -3.45 -9.80
N ILE A 99 -4.36 -2.36 -9.97
CA ILE A 99 -4.81 -1.52 -8.86
C ILE A 99 -5.69 -2.30 -7.86
N LYS A 100 -6.59 -3.16 -8.34
CA LYS A 100 -7.43 -4.00 -7.48
C LYS A 100 -6.59 -4.95 -6.62
N ARG A 101 -5.62 -5.64 -7.23
CA ARG A 101 -4.68 -6.51 -6.50
C ARG A 101 -3.88 -5.74 -5.45
N MET A 102 -3.39 -4.55 -5.79
CA MET A 102 -2.72 -3.67 -4.83
C MET A 102 -3.63 -3.30 -3.66
N CYS A 103 -4.90 -3.01 -3.92
CA CYS A 103 -5.87 -2.68 -2.88
C CYS A 103 -6.19 -3.88 -1.98
N ASP A 104 -6.32 -5.08 -2.53
CA ASP A 104 -6.57 -6.32 -1.75
C ASP A 104 -5.41 -6.62 -0.80
N ASP A 105 -4.18 -6.46 -1.28
CA ASP A 105 -2.95 -6.60 -0.49
C ASP A 105 -2.86 -5.52 0.61
N ALA A 106 -3.18 -4.27 0.27
CA ALA A 106 -3.19 -3.13 1.19
C ALA A 106 -4.41 -3.08 2.14
N LYS A 107 -5.32 -4.06 2.04
CA LYS A 107 -6.61 -4.13 2.78
C LYS A 107 -7.44 -2.85 2.62
N ILE A 108 -7.52 -2.32 1.41
CA ILE A 108 -8.40 -1.20 1.03
C ILE A 108 -9.67 -1.79 0.43
N LYS A 109 -10.83 -1.41 0.97
CA LYS A 109 -12.12 -1.80 0.39
C LYS A 109 -12.44 -0.89 -0.79
N TYR A 110 -12.62 -1.46 -1.97
CA TYR A 110 -12.96 -0.73 -3.19
C TYR A 110 -14.31 -1.17 -3.79
N ASN A 111 -15.12 -1.92 -3.04
CA ASN A 111 -16.45 -2.37 -3.47
C ASN A 111 -17.45 -1.26 -3.84
N LYS A 112 -17.19 -0.02 -3.41
CA LYS A 112 -17.97 1.18 -3.77
C LYS A 112 -17.35 1.98 -4.93
N ILE A 113 -16.13 1.64 -5.34
CA ILE A 113 -15.40 2.26 -6.43
C ILE A 113 -15.66 1.38 -7.65
N ASN A 114 -16.48 1.86 -8.58
CA ASN A 114 -16.67 1.17 -9.85
C ASN A 114 -15.38 1.27 -10.69
N ASP A 115 -15.22 0.37 -11.65
CA ASP A 115 -14.04 0.34 -12.53
C ASP A 115 -13.89 1.67 -13.30
N SER A 116 -15.00 2.37 -13.55
CA SER A 116 -15.04 3.70 -14.16
C SER A 116 -14.38 4.80 -13.31
N PHE A 117 -14.30 4.69 -11.98
CA PHE A 117 -13.56 5.67 -11.15
C PHE A 117 -12.04 5.54 -11.30
N ILE A 118 -11.55 4.35 -11.66
CA ILE A 118 -10.13 4.11 -11.93
C ILE A 118 -9.82 4.44 -13.39
N ASP A 119 -10.73 4.11 -14.31
CA ASP A 119 -10.59 4.28 -15.76
C ASP A 119 -10.88 5.73 -16.24
N SER A 120 -11.66 6.49 -15.48
CA SER A 120 -12.02 7.88 -15.78
C SER A 120 -11.67 8.78 -14.59
N PRO A 121 -10.39 9.16 -14.44
CA PRO A 121 -9.97 10.03 -13.35
C PRO A 121 -10.65 11.40 -13.44
N PHE A 122 -10.73 12.11 -12.31
CA PHE A 122 -11.26 13.46 -12.28
C PHE A 122 -10.44 14.38 -13.18
N MET A 123 -11.10 14.98 -14.17
CA MET A 123 -10.52 15.96 -15.08
C MET A 123 -11.27 17.28 -14.93
N MET A 124 -10.56 18.40 -14.81
CA MET A 124 -11.19 19.70 -15.00
C MET A 124 -11.36 19.93 -16.51
N ASN A 125 -12.60 20.07 -16.97
CA ASN A 125 -12.85 20.57 -18.31
C ASN A 125 -12.40 22.04 -18.33
N LYS A 126 -11.34 22.33 -19.11
CA LYS A 126 -11.00 23.71 -19.49
C LYS A 126 -11.85 24.13 -20.67
#